data_AF-A0A521KCN2-F1
#
_entry.id   AF-A0A521KCN2-F1
#
_cell.length_a   1.000
_cell.length_b   1.000
_cell.length_c   1.000
_cell.angle_alpha   90.00
_cell.angle_beta   90.00
_cell.angle_gamma   90.00
#
_symmetry.space_group_name_H-M   'P 1'
#
loop_
_entity.id
_entity.type
_entity.pdbx_description
1 polymer ?
#
loop_
_entity_poly.entity_id
_entity_poly.type
_entity_poly.pdbx_seq_one_letter_code
_entity_poly.pdbx_strand_id
1 'polypeptide(L)'
;MGWMQRNTKWLFLGGIVILLLSLGAGTFFSTNGSTRPAKSTPTPEPTATASATASATASVTPTPQRTYSSQPAMAINVAKKYQAVILMASGGEITIELLPNDAPKTVNNFVFLARAHFYDGLTFHRVIPGFVAQGGDPTGTGAGGPGYYLDEEKNSLPLNAGVISMAKSPAGISGS
;
A
#
# COMPACT_ATOMS: atom_id res chain seq x y z
N MET A 1 -5.98 38.49 -41.48
CA MET A 1 -4.93 38.89 -40.52
C MET A 1 -5.51 39.90 -39.54
N GLY A 2 -5.74 39.52 -38.28
CA GLY A 2 -6.21 40.41 -37.23
C GLY A 2 -5.99 39.71 -35.89
N TRP A 3 -4.87 40.06 -35.23
CA TRP A 3 -4.32 39.35 -34.10
C TRP A 3 -5.11 39.58 -32.81
N MET A 4 -5.31 38.48 -32.10
CA MET A 4 -5.96 38.34 -30.80
C MET A 4 -5.02 38.84 -29.69
N GLN A 5 -5.41 39.89 -28.98
CA GLN A 5 -4.77 40.29 -27.72
C GLN A 5 -5.08 39.25 -26.63
N ARG A 6 -4.05 38.59 -26.12
CA ARG A 6 -4.11 37.79 -24.89
C ARG A 6 -3.42 38.54 -23.76
N ASN A 7 -4.21 38.87 -22.74
CA ASN A 7 -3.76 39.47 -21.50
C ASN A 7 -3.04 38.42 -20.65
N THR A 8 -1.72 38.55 -20.52
CA THR A 8 -0.90 37.76 -19.61
C THR A 8 -0.84 38.47 -18.26
N LYS A 9 -1.63 38.01 -17.29
CA LYS A 9 -1.39 38.25 -15.85
C LYS A 9 -0.31 37.28 -15.41
N TRP A 10 0.81 37.69 -14.78
CA TRP A 10 1.59 36.92 -13.79
C TRP A 10 2.81 37.75 -13.32
N LEU A 11 2.82 38.23 -12.07
CA LEU A 11 4.02 38.47 -11.23
C LEU A 11 3.51 38.45 -9.76
N PHE A 12 3.63 37.34 -9.02
CA PHE A 12 4.76 36.84 -8.21
C PHE A 12 5.11 37.64 -6.95
N LEU A 13 5.51 36.85 -5.92
CA LEU A 13 6.16 37.14 -4.63
C LEU A 13 5.18 37.18 -3.44
N GLY A 14 5.17 36.20 -2.51
CA GLY A 14 6.30 35.57 -1.81
C GLY A 14 6.62 36.41 -0.58
N GLY A 15 6.79 35.93 0.65
CA GLY A 15 6.99 34.61 1.23
C GLY A 15 7.33 34.87 2.71
N ILE A 16 6.86 33.99 3.59
CA ILE A 16 6.89 34.10 5.05
C ILE A 16 8.29 33.79 5.63
N VAL A 17 8.55 34.46 6.76
CA VAL A 17 9.66 34.39 7.71
C VAL A 17 10.09 32.96 8.07
N ILE A 18 11.39 32.67 7.98
CA ILE A 18 12.03 31.45 8.53
C ILE A 18 12.69 31.80 9.87
N LEU A 19 12.22 31.19 10.96
CA LEU A 19 12.86 31.19 12.27
C LEU A 19 13.49 29.81 12.50
N LEU A 20 14.83 29.75 12.56
CA LEU A 20 15.61 28.55 12.88
C LEU A 20 15.84 28.47 14.39
N LEU A 21 15.45 27.35 15.01
CA LEU A 21 15.78 27.02 16.39
C LEU A 21 16.42 25.62 16.46
N SER A 22 17.56 25.60 17.14
CA SER A 22 18.56 24.54 17.31
C SER A 22 18.14 23.39 18.23
N LEU A 23 18.57 22.17 17.92
CA LEU A 23 18.79 21.04 18.85
C LEU A 23 20.09 20.35 18.36
N GLY A 24 21.14 20.11 19.14
CA GLY A 24 21.19 19.77 20.56
C GLY A 24 21.64 18.31 20.68
N ALA A 25 22.96 18.07 20.69
CA ALA A 25 23.60 16.76 20.76
C ALA A 25 23.49 16.12 22.16
N GLY A 26 23.41 14.78 22.20
CA GLY A 26 23.48 14.02 23.46
C GLY A 26 23.56 12.52 23.25
N THR A 27 24.77 11.99 23.09
CA THR A 27 25.09 10.56 23.23
C THR A 27 25.34 10.23 24.69
N PHE A 28 24.75 9.17 25.24
CA PHE A 28 25.28 8.54 26.45
C PHE A 28 25.10 7.02 26.44
N PHE A 29 26.24 6.35 26.58
CA PHE A 29 26.48 4.92 26.78
C PHE A 29 26.22 4.54 28.24
N SER A 30 25.73 3.33 28.51
CA SER A 30 26.02 2.66 29.79
C SER A 30 25.94 1.14 29.64
N THR A 31 27.10 0.51 29.78
CA THR A 31 27.32 -0.93 29.88
C THR A 31 27.36 -1.34 31.34
N ASN A 32 26.82 -2.50 31.70
CA ASN A 32 27.32 -3.29 32.83
C ASN A 32 27.19 -4.78 32.50
N GLY A 33 28.33 -5.48 32.50
CA GLY A 33 28.41 -6.92 32.33
C GLY A 33 28.34 -7.68 33.65
N SER A 34 28.07 -8.98 33.57
CA SER A 34 28.70 -10.00 34.42
C SER A 34 28.47 -11.41 33.86
N THR A 35 29.55 -12.20 33.84
CA THR A 35 29.77 -13.56 33.30
C THR A 35 29.23 -14.68 34.22
N ARG A 36 28.43 -15.67 33.75
CA ARG A 36 28.69 -17.11 33.33
C ARG A 36 29.16 -18.09 34.46
N PRO A 37 29.09 -19.46 34.41
CA PRO A 37 28.18 -20.52 33.82
C PRO A 37 27.73 -21.67 34.81
N ALA A 38 26.82 -22.59 34.39
CA ALA A 38 26.83 -24.10 34.54
C ALA A 38 25.39 -24.67 34.38
N LYS A 39 24.98 -25.36 33.29
CA LYS A 39 25.10 -26.80 32.88
C LYS A 39 24.55 -27.86 33.86
N SER A 40 23.36 -28.41 33.56
CA SER A 40 23.03 -29.85 33.66
C SER A 40 21.68 -30.19 32.98
N THR A 41 21.67 -31.28 32.21
CA THR A 41 20.55 -32.04 31.61
C THR A 41 20.76 -33.52 32.05
N PRO A 42 19.95 -34.55 31.69
CA PRO A 42 18.50 -34.76 31.50
C PRO A 42 17.95 -35.91 32.43
N THR A 43 16.65 -36.24 32.42
CA THR A 43 16.09 -37.58 32.80
C THR A 43 14.68 -37.75 32.19
N PRO A 44 14.26 -38.95 31.70
CA PRO A 44 13.19 -39.13 30.73
C PRO A 44 11.79 -39.47 31.30
N GLU A 45 10.79 -39.25 30.44
CA GLU A 45 9.44 -39.84 30.22
C GLU A 45 8.75 -40.74 31.28
N PRO A 46 7.40 -40.68 31.33
CA PRO A 46 6.67 -41.70 30.57
C PRO A 46 5.46 -41.20 29.76
N THR A 47 5.29 -41.86 28.62
CA THR A 47 4.12 -41.96 27.74
C THR A 47 2.77 -42.06 28.46
N ALA A 48 1.77 -41.29 27.99
CA ALA A 48 0.36 -41.66 28.10
C ALA A 48 -0.44 -41.16 26.89
N THR A 49 -0.83 -42.13 26.06
CA THR A 49 -1.83 -42.05 25.00
C THR A 49 -3.20 -41.61 25.54
N ALA A 50 -3.82 -40.60 24.95
CA ALA A 50 -5.26 -40.43 24.95
C ALA A 50 -5.72 -39.69 23.68
N SER A 51 -6.21 -40.46 22.72
CA SER A 51 -7.04 -39.97 21.62
C SER A 51 -8.26 -39.23 22.14
N ALA A 52 -8.46 -38.00 21.69
CA ALA A 52 -9.76 -37.37 21.63
C ALA A 52 -9.91 -36.73 20.25
N THR A 53 -10.56 -37.48 19.36
CA THR A 53 -11.06 -37.00 18.07
C THR A 53 -12.19 -36.01 18.33
N ALA A 54 -11.87 -34.73 18.33
CA ALA A 54 -12.84 -33.67 18.12
C ALA A 54 -12.68 -33.19 16.67
N SER A 55 -13.58 -33.66 15.80
CA SER A 55 -13.81 -33.07 14.48
C SER A 55 -14.26 -31.63 14.66
N ALA A 56 -13.31 -30.71 14.67
CA ALA A 56 -13.58 -29.32 14.39
C ALA A 56 -13.64 -29.18 12.86
N THR A 57 -14.85 -29.11 12.31
CA THR A 57 -15.08 -28.51 11.00
C THR A 57 -14.72 -27.04 11.11
N ALA A 58 -13.43 -26.73 10.96
CA ALA A 58 -12.96 -25.37 10.79
C ALA A 58 -13.55 -24.86 9.47
N SER A 59 -14.43 -23.87 9.56
CA SER A 59 -14.76 -23.00 8.44
C SER A 59 -13.47 -22.32 7.99
N VAL A 60 -12.78 -22.94 7.02
CA VAL A 60 -11.59 -22.37 6.39
C VAL A 60 -12.07 -21.17 5.58
N THR A 61 -12.07 -19.99 6.21
CA THR A 61 -12.02 -18.75 5.43
C THR A 61 -10.65 -18.74 4.78
N PRO A 62 -10.54 -18.81 3.43
CA PRO A 62 -9.24 -18.81 2.79
C PRO A 62 -8.51 -17.52 3.15
N THR A 63 -7.30 -17.64 3.71
CA THR A 63 -6.42 -16.48 3.91
C THR A 63 -6.20 -15.79 2.56
N PRO A 64 -6.46 -14.48 2.42
CA PRO A 64 -6.32 -13.79 1.15
C PRO A 64 -4.89 -13.89 0.63
N GLN A 65 -4.73 -14.26 -0.64
CA GLN A 65 -3.42 -14.41 -1.27
C GLN A 65 -2.78 -13.02 -1.46
N ARG A 66 -1.72 -12.73 -0.71
CA ARG A 66 -1.02 -11.42 -0.69
C ARG A 66 0.25 -11.36 -1.54
N THR A 67 0.64 -12.45 -2.17
CA THR A 67 1.84 -12.51 -3.02
C THR A 67 1.60 -13.33 -4.28
N TYR A 68 2.28 -12.95 -5.35
CA TYR A 68 2.15 -13.47 -6.69
C TYR A 68 3.53 -13.49 -7.34
N SER A 69 3.80 -14.48 -8.18
CA SER A 69 5.10 -14.64 -8.85
C SER A 69 5.30 -13.71 -10.05
N SER A 70 4.22 -13.15 -10.60
CA SER A 70 4.25 -12.29 -11.78
C SER A 70 2.99 -11.45 -11.90
N GLN A 71 3.07 -10.39 -12.72
CA GLN A 71 1.93 -9.55 -13.06
C GLN A 71 0.84 -10.34 -13.82
N PRO A 72 -0.44 -10.00 -13.63
CA PRO A 72 -1.54 -10.69 -14.31
C PRO A 72 -1.54 -10.39 -15.81
N ALA A 73 -1.96 -11.38 -16.61
CA ALA A 73 -2.22 -11.17 -18.04
C ALA A 73 -3.37 -10.17 -18.25
N MET A 74 -3.37 -9.48 -19.39
CA MET A 74 -4.46 -8.56 -19.77
C MET A 74 -5.77 -9.35 -19.96
N ALA A 75 -6.77 -9.06 -19.13
CA ALA A 75 -8.07 -9.73 -19.13
C ALA A 75 -9.27 -8.76 -19.16
N ILE A 76 -9.07 -7.48 -18.84
CA ILE A 76 -10.14 -6.47 -18.91
C ILE A 76 -10.46 -6.08 -20.36
N ASN A 77 -11.68 -5.61 -20.59
CA ASN A 77 -12.08 -4.97 -21.84
C ASN A 77 -12.02 -3.46 -21.68
N VAL A 78 -11.05 -2.81 -22.33
CA VAL A 78 -10.79 -1.37 -22.21
C VAL A 78 -11.97 -0.48 -22.64
N ALA A 79 -12.87 -0.97 -23.48
CA ALA A 79 -14.04 -0.22 -23.93
C ALA A 79 -15.17 -0.17 -22.89
N LYS A 80 -15.07 -0.93 -21.78
CA LYS A 80 -16.07 -0.94 -20.71
C LYS A 80 -15.75 0.06 -19.61
N LYS A 81 -16.78 0.48 -18.89
CA LYS A 81 -16.64 1.24 -17.66
C LYS A 81 -16.41 0.30 -16.48
N TYR A 82 -15.51 0.68 -15.60
CA TYR A 82 -15.20 -0.05 -14.38
C TYR A 82 -15.32 0.88 -13.19
N GLN A 83 -15.90 0.35 -12.11
CA GLN A 83 -15.95 1.04 -10.83
C GLN A 83 -15.49 0.08 -9.73
N ALA A 84 -14.86 0.64 -8.71
CA ALA A 84 -14.50 -0.05 -7.50
C ALA A 84 -15.14 0.65 -6.30
N VAL A 85 -15.54 -0.13 -5.32
CA VAL A 85 -16.11 0.37 -4.08
C VAL A 85 -15.22 -0.09 -2.94
N ILE A 86 -14.68 0.85 -2.19
CA ILE A 86 -13.92 0.59 -0.97
C ILE A 86 -14.86 0.83 0.21
N LEU A 87 -15.10 -0.22 0.98
CA LEU A 87 -15.84 -0.17 2.23
C LEU A 87 -14.87 0.01 3.38
N MET A 88 -15.04 1.09 4.12
CA MET A 88 -14.24 1.40 5.30
C MET A 88 -14.83 0.68 6.50
N ALA A 89 -13.96 0.20 7.40
CA ALA A 89 -14.40 -0.44 8.65
C ALA A 89 -15.25 0.50 9.53
N SER A 90 -15.09 1.83 9.38
CA SER A 90 -15.91 2.84 10.03
C SER A 90 -17.30 3.05 9.42
N GLY A 91 -17.65 2.31 8.36
CA GLY A 91 -18.94 2.40 7.66
C GLY A 91 -18.99 3.44 6.53
N GLY A 92 -17.85 4.05 6.17
CA GLY A 92 -17.75 4.93 5.00
C GLY A 92 -17.58 4.15 3.69
N GLU A 93 -18.03 4.73 2.59
CA GLU A 93 -17.89 4.17 1.24
C GLU A 93 -17.14 5.15 0.33
N ILE A 94 -16.18 4.62 -0.45
CA ILE A 94 -15.49 5.37 -1.49
C ILE A 94 -15.71 4.66 -2.82
N THR A 95 -16.44 5.31 -3.73
CA THR A 95 -16.62 4.83 -5.11
C THR A 95 -15.55 5.44 -6.02
N ILE A 96 -14.89 4.61 -6.80
CA ILE A 96 -13.79 4.99 -7.69
C ILE A 96 -14.15 4.58 -9.12
N GLU A 97 -14.18 5.54 -10.04
CA GLU A 97 -14.21 5.25 -11.48
C GLU A 97 -12.79 4.92 -11.97
N LEU A 98 -12.65 3.79 -12.66
CA LEU A 98 -11.37 3.35 -13.23
C LEU A 98 -11.33 3.71 -14.72
N LEU A 99 -10.15 4.13 -15.18
CA LEU A 99 -9.93 4.63 -16.55
C LEU A 99 -9.09 3.64 -17.37
N PRO A 100 -9.69 2.55 -17.89
CA PRO A 100 -8.94 1.50 -18.58
C PRO A 100 -8.38 1.92 -19.94
N ASN A 101 -8.87 3.01 -20.54
CA ASN A 101 -8.30 3.56 -21.77
C ASN A 101 -6.99 4.32 -21.51
N ASP A 102 -6.90 5.00 -20.37
CA ASP A 102 -5.73 5.82 -20.00
C ASP A 102 -4.64 5.02 -19.28
N ALA A 103 -5.01 3.94 -18.58
CA ALA A 103 -4.07 3.09 -17.83
C ALA A 103 -4.51 1.59 -17.85
N PRO A 104 -4.50 0.93 -19.02
CA PRO A 104 -5.05 -0.42 -19.18
C PRO A 104 -4.39 -1.48 -18.30
N LYS A 105 -3.06 -1.49 -18.19
CA LYS A 105 -2.34 -2.49 -17.36
C LYS A 105 -2.59 -2.25 -15.89
N THR A 106 -2.61 -0.98 -15.46
CA THR A 106 -2.87 -0.57 -14.09
C THR A 106 -4.28 -0.96 -13.65
N VAL A 107 -5.29 -0.65 -14.47
CA VAL A 107 -6.68 -1.03 -14.18
C VAL A 107 -6.84 -2.55 -14.19
N ASN A 108 -6.20 -3.26 -15.13
CA ASN A 108 -6.21 -4.72 -15.16
C ASN A 108 -5.67 -5.32 -13.87
N ASN A 109 -4.52 -4.81 -13.43
CA ASN A 109 -3.87 -5.22 -12.19
C ASN A 109 -4.74 -4.97 -10.95
N PHE A 110 -5.26 -3.74 -10.82
CA PHE A 110 -6.13 -3.38 -9.71
C PHE A 110 -7.38 -4.26 -9.65
N VAL A 111 -8.05 -4.48 -10.79
CA VAL A 111 -9.23 -5.36 -10.87
C VAL A 111 -8.89 -6.79 -10.50
N PHE A 112 -7.74 -7.31 -10.95
CA PHE A 112 -7.29 -8.65 -10.59
C PHE A 112 -7.09 -8.77 -9.07
N LEU A 113 -6.33 -7.86 -8.46
CA LEU A 113 -6.04 -7.87 -7.03
C LEU A 113 -7.30 -7.68 -6.18
N ALA A 114 -8.18 -6.74 -6.56
CA ALA A 114 -9.45 -6.50 -5.86
C ALA A 114 -10.35 -7.75 -5.88
N ARG A 115 -10.46 -8.43 -7.03
CA ARG A 115 -11.25 -9.67 -7.15
C ARG A 115 -10.63 -10.85 -6.41
N ALA A 116 -9.33 -10.80 -6.14
CA ALA A 116 -8.62 -11.77 -5.33
C ALA A 116 -8.63 -11.42 -3.83
N HIS A 117 -9.45 -10.45 -3.39
CA HIS A 117 -9.54 -9.99 -1.99
C HIS A 117 -8.21 -9.49 -1.43
N PHE A 118 -7.31 -9.01 -2.30
CA PHE A 118 -5.97 -8.58 -1.92
C PHE A 118 -5.98 -7.36 -0.99
N TYR A 119 -6.93 -6.44 -1.16
CA TYR A 119 -7.00 -5.19 -0.39
C TYR A 119 -7.79 -5.32 0.92
N ASP A 120 -8.42 -6.47 1.16
CA ASP A 120 -9.30 -6.66 2.31
C ASP A 120 -8.51 -6.53 3.62
N GLY A 121 -9.05 -5.77 4.57
CA GLY A 121 -8.42 -5.52 5.87
C GLY A 121 -7.17 -4.65 5.83
N LEU A 122 -6.83 -4.03 4.69
CA LEU A 122 -5.71 -3.10 4.60
C LEU A 122 -6.06 -1.72 5.12
N THR A 123 -5.02 -0.99 5.49
CA THR A 123 -5.10 0.37 6.03
C THR A 123 -4.46 1.36 5.06
N PHE A 124 -4.81 2.64 5.23
CA PHE A 124 -4.02 3.73 4.69
C PHE A 124 -2.85 3.98 5.62
N HIS A 125 -1.70 3.35 5.34
CA HIS A 125 -0.51 3.44 6.18
C HIS A 125 0.14 4.83 6.17
N ARG A 126 -0.16 5.67 5.18
CA ARG A 126 0.37 7.04 5.09
C ARG A 126 -0.73 8.03 4.69
N VAL A 127 -1.03 8.97 5.58
CA VAL A 127 -2.01 10.03 5.34
C VAL A 127 -1.38 11.39 5.61
N ILE A 128 -1.36 12.25 4.59
CA ILE A 128 -0.88 13.64 4.69
C ILE A 128 -2.05 14.58 4.36
N PRO A 129 -2.52 15.40 5.31
CA PRO A 129 -3.60 16.35 5.08
C PRO A 129 -3.32 17.26 3.88
N GLY A 130 -4.31 17.41 3.01
CA GLY A 130 -4.21 18.26 1.82
C GLY A 130 -3.33 17.70 0.69
N PHE A 131 -2.80 16.48 0.82
CA PHE A 131 -1.95 15.87 -0.20
C PHE A 131 -2.43 14.48 -0.63
N VAL A 132 -2.22 13.45 0.21
CA VAL A 132 -2.48 12.06 -0.20
C VAL A 132 -2.81 11.17 0.99
N ALA A 133 -3.72 10.22 0.76
CA ALA A 133 -3.89 9.02 1.55
C ALA A 133 -3.40 7.83 0.71
N GLN A 134 -2.38 7.14 1.20
CA GLN A 134 -1.74 6.02 0.51
C GLN A 134 -1.99 4.73 1.31
N GLY A 135 -2.42 3.69 0.60
CA GLY A 135 -2.66 2.35 1.11
C GLY A 135 -2.13 1.30 0.15
N GLY A 136 -2.77 0.13 0.13
CA GLY A 136 -2.44 -0.94 -0.82
C GLY A 136 -1.23 -1.79 -0.45
N ASP A 137 -0.66 -1.63 0.74
CA ASP A 137 0.45 -2.44 1.24
C ASP A 137 -0.03 -3.52 2.23
N PRO A 138 0.12 -4.83 1.90
CA PRO A 138 -0.22 -5.93 2.81
C PRO A 138 0.50 -5.95 4.16
N THR A 139 1.68 -5.35 4.23
CA THR A 139 2.51 -5.28 5.43
C THR A 139 2.20 -4.05 6.29
N GLY A 140 1.53 -3.03 5.73
CA GLY A 140 1.28 -1.74 6.38
C GLY A 140 2.53 -0.88 6.61
N THR A 141 3.70 -1.28 6.10
CA THR A 141 4.97 -0.56 6.30
C THR A 141 5.20 0.56 5.28
N GLY A 142 4.47 0.50 4.16
CA GLY A 142 4.63 1.32 2.98
C GLY A 142 5.64 0.79 1.95
N ALA A 143 6.24 -0.37 2.19
CA ALA A 143 7.25 -0.98 1.32
C ALA A 143 6.82 -2.34 0.73
N GLY A 144 5.67 -2.88 1.12
CA GLY A 144 5.15 -4.13 0.55
C GLY A 144 4.39 -3.95 -0.76
N GLY A 145 3.86 -5.06 -1.26
CA GLY A 145 3.13 -5.14 -2.52
C GLY A 145 2.83 -6.60 -2.88
N PRO A 146 2.37 -6.89 -4.10
CA PRO A 146 1.91 -8.23 -4.47
C PRO A 146 3.06 -9.16 -4.90
N GLY A 147 4.32 -8.76 -4.77
CA GLY A 147 5.48 -9.57 -5.17
C GLY A 147 6.02 -9.29 -6.58
N TYR A 148 5.47 -8.31 -7.29
CA TYR A 148 5.96 -7.82 -8.58
C TYR A 148 5.80 -6.30 -8.69
N TYR A 149 6.42 -5.71 -9.72
CA TYR A 149 6.27 -4.31 -10.10
C TYR A 149 5.56 -4.20 -11.45
N LEU A 150 4.91 -3.06 -11.69
CA LEU A 150 4.34 -2.73 -12.98
C LEU A 150 5.22 -1.72 -13.73
N ASP A 151 5.12 -1.77 -15.06
CA ASP A 151 5.63 -0.71 -15.92
C ASP A 151 4.80 0.58 -15.73
N GLU A 152 5.43 1.73 -15.94
CA GLU A 152 4.75 3.03 -15.87
C GLU A 152 3.86 3.28 -17.10
N GLU A 153 2.58 3.59 -16.86
CA GLU A 153 1.64 4.06 -17.87
C GLU A 153 1.47 5.58 -17.75
N LYS A 154 2.10 6.33 -18.64
CA LYS A 154 2.03 7.78 -18.65
C LYS A 154 0.77 8.26 -19.38
N ASN A 155 0.05 9.19 -18.75
CA ASN A 155 -1.03 9.95 -19.36
C ASN A 155 -0.91 11.43 -18.94
N SER A 156 -1.78 12.28 -19.49
CA SER A 156 -1.80 13.73 -19.22
C SER A 156 -2.88 14.15 -18.21
N LEU A 157 -3.41 13.19 -17.44
CA LEU A 157 -4.44 13.49 -16.45
C LEU A 157 -3.83 14.23 -15.25
N PRO A 158 -4.44 15.34 -14.80
CA PRO A 158 -3.93 16.08 -13.65
C PRO A 158 -4.17 15.31 -12.35
N LEU A 159 -3.18 15.30 -11.45
CA LEU A 159 -3.29 14.72 -10.11
C LEU A 159 -3.94 15.72 -9.14
N ASN A 160 -5.25 15.91 -9.30
CA ASN A 160 -6.06 16.75 -8.41
C ASN A 160 -6.63 15.94 -7.23
N ALA A 161 -7.19 16.64 -6.24
CA ALA A 161 -7.93 15.98 -5.16
C ALA A 161 -9.03 15.06 -5.72
N GLY A 162 -9.10 13.83 -5.21
CA GLY A 162 -10.04 12.80 -5.67
C GLY A 162 -9.52 11.90 -6.79
N VAL A 163 -8.33 12.17 -7.34
CA VAL A 163 -7.68 11.28 -8.32
C VAL A 163 -6.92 10.17 -7.61
N ILE A 164 -7.07 8.95 -8.10
CA ILE A 164 -6.26 7.79 -7.68
C ILE A 164 -5.10 7.56 -8.66
N SER A 165 -3.93 7.26 -8.12
CA SER A 165 -2.72 6.98 -8.89
C SER A 165 -1.86 5.93 -8.19
N MET A 166 -1.05 5.19 -8.97
CA MET A 166 -0.13 4.20 -8.39
C MET A 166 1.03 4.88 -7.67
N ALA A 167 1.35 4.39 -6.48
CA ALA A 167 2.56 4.81 -5.76
C ALA A 167 3.81 4.33 -6.53
N LYS A 168 4.90 5.10 -6.44
CA LYS A 168 6.18 4.76 -7.08
C LYS A 168 7.27 4.64 -6.02
N SER A 169 8.07 3.59 -6.12
CA SER A 169 9.31 3.42 -5.35
C SER A 169 10.53 3.68 -6.26
N PRO A 170 11.73 3.83 -5.70
CA PRO A 170 12.95 3.92 -6.50
C PRO A 170 13.19 2.70 -7.40
N ALA A 171 12.62 1.54 -7.05
CA ALA A 171 12.76 0.30 -7.81
C ALA A 171 11.73 0.14 -8.95
N GLY A 172 10.67 0.96 -8.99
CA GLY A 172 9.60 0.84 -9.98
C GLY A 172 8.24 1.35 -9.50
N ILE A 173 7.18 1.12 -10.27
CA ILE A 173 5.80 1.43 -9.84
C ILE A 173 5.32 0.32 -8.91
N SER A 174 4.75 0.70 -7.76
CA SER A 174 4.16 -0.21 -6.78
C SER A 174 3.17 -1.15 -7.46
N GLY A 175 3.27 -2.45 -7.19
CA GLY A 175 2.47 -3.47 -7.88
C GLY A 175 1.01 -3.54 -7.43
N SER A 176 0.61 -2.83 -6.37
CA SER A 176 -0.74 -2.86 -5.78
C SER A 176 -1.24 -1.48 -5.40
#